data_AF-A0AAN8EGV3-F1
#
_entry.id   AF-A0AAN8EGV3-F1
#
_cell.length_a   1.000
_cell.length_b   1.000
_cell.length_c   1.000
_cell.angle_alpha   90.00
_cell.angle_beta   90.00
_cell.angle_gamma   90.00
#
_symmetry.space_group_name_H-M   'P 1'
#
loop_
_entity.id
_entity.type
_entity.pdbx_description
1 polymer ?
#
loop_
_entity_poly.entity_id
_entity_poly.type
_entity_poly.pdbx_seq_one_letter_code
_entity_poly.pdbx_strand_id
1 'polypeptide(L)'
;MQYKTIMLALFAGTALAAPVENTSPNTNLLTVRDANVQCSSGDGGFGRTSDLQKCLDDIVANPQWNDKFECGGRTWFLGGANWNSPADCVGGCTPCIRGNAALGLQKAKCDQSAGPTGAARCWLGYGATVW
;
A
#
# COMPACT_ATOMS: atom_id res chain seq x y z
N MET A 1 -16.40 58.79 -42.29
CA MET A 1 -16.43 57.36 -41.94
C MET A 1 -15.45 57.16 -40.78
N GLN A 2 -15.93 57.31 -39.55
CA GLN A 2 -15.22 56.95 -38.32
C GLN A 2 -15.66 55.55 -37.90
N TYR A 3 -14.79 54.76 -37.28
CA TYR A 3 -15.02 53.89 -36.10
C TYR A 3 -13.73 53.07 -35.90
N LYS A 4 -12.86 53.54 -35.01
CA LYS A 4 -12.64 53.03 -33.64
C LYS A 4 -11.81 51.74 -33.61
N THR A 5 -10.53 51.94 -33.30
CA THR A 5 -9.59 50.98 -32.72
C THR A 5 -10.24 50.24 -31.55
N ILE A 6 -10.38 48.91 -31.66
CA ILE A 6 -10.78 48.05 -30.56
C ILE A 6 -9.52 47.34 -30.07
N MET A 7 -9.09 47.71 -28.86
CA MET A 7 -8.06 47.00 -28.11
C MET A 7 -8.57 45.60 -27.78
N LEU A 8 -7.82 44.58 -28.19
CA LEU A 8 -8.07 43.19 -27.81
C LEU A 8 -7.43 42.96 -26.43
N ALA A 9 -8.27 42.86 -25.40
CA ALA A 9 -7.83 42.56 -24.04
C ALA A 9 -7.37 41.09 -23.95
N LEU A 10 -6.12 40.90 -23.53
CA LEU A 10 -5.56 39.62 -23.12
C LEU A 10 -6.27 39.13 -21.85
N PHE A 11 -7.15 38.13 -21.98
CA PHE A 11 -7.63 37.37 -20.84
C PHE A 11 -6.61 36.28 -20.51
N ALA A 12 -5.79 36.54 -19.49
CA ALA A 12 -5.05 35.51 -18.80
C ALA A 12 -6.05 34.64 -18.01
N GLY A 13 -6.53 33.57 -18.64
CA GLY A 13 -7.32 32.54 -17.96
C GLY A 13 -6.42 31.72 -17.06
N THR A 14 -6.40 32.02 -15.76
CA THR A 14 -5.88 31.12 -14.75
C THR A 14 -6.84 29.94 -14.62
N ALA A 15 -6.44 28.78 -15.14
CA ALA A 15 -7.14 27.53 -14.90
C ALA A 15 -6.96 27.14 -13.42
N LEU A 16 -7.93 27.50 -12.58
CA LEU A 16 -8.10 26.92 -11.26
C LEU A 16 -8.66 25.50 -11.46
N ALA A 17 -7.78 24.50 -11.49
CA ALA A 17 -8.20 23.12 -11.35
C ALA A 17 -8.75 22.93 -9.93
N ALA A 18 -10.07 22.88 -9.79
CA ALA A 18 -10.68 22.44 -8.54
C ALA A 18 -10.29 20.98 -8.28
N PRO A 19 -9.92 20.60 -7.04
CA PRO A 19 -9.70 19.20 -6.72
C PRO A 19 -11.03 18.45 -6.85
N VAL A 20 -11.04 17.39 -7.65
CA VAL A 20 -12.15 16.43 -7.74
C VAL A 20 -12.28 15.68 -6.42
N GLU A 21 -13.16 16.13 -5.52
CA GLU A 21 -13.65 15.32 -4.41
C GLU A 21 -14.56 14.23 -4.95
N ASN A 22 -13.98 13.05 -5.21
CA ASN A 22 -14.71 11.86 -5.60
C ASN A 22 -15.18 11.13 -4.34
N THR A 23 -16.29 11.60 -3.75
CA THR A 23 -16.91 10.97 -2.57
C THR A 23 -18.00 10.02 -3.05
N SER A 24 -17.66 8.73 -3.15
CA SER A 24 -18.64 7.65 -3.31
C SER A 24 -19.02 7.11 -1.94
N PRO A 25 -20.32 7.07 -1.56
CA PRO A 25 -20.74 6.51 -0.29
C PRO A 25 -21.05 5.03 -0.42
N ASN A 26 -20.26 4.16 0.20
CA ASN A 26 -20.72 2.84 0.62
C ASN A 26 -20.42 2.62 2.11
N THR A 27 -21.52 2.50 2.86
CA THR A 27 -21.60 2.15 4.27
C THR A 27 -20.99 0.78 4.55
N ASN A 28 -20.26 0.68 5.65
CA ASN A 28 -19.42 -0.45 6.12
C ASN A 28 -17.95 -0.38 5.67
N LEU A 29 -17.38 0.80 5.92
CA LEU A 29 -16.05 1.22 5.53
C LEU A 29 -15.35 1.69 6.82
N LEU A 30 -14.82 0.77 7.63
CA LEU A 30 -13.47 1.04 8.15
C LEU A 30 -12.57 0.92 6.92
N THR A 31 -12.68 1.93 6.07
CA THR A 31 -12.01 1.99 4.80
C THR A 31 -10.53 1.90 5.09
N VAL A 32 -9.81 1.22 4.22
CA VAL A 32 -8.35 1.33 4.10
C VAL A 32 -7.85 2.80 4.18
N ARG A 33 -8.70 3.81 3.95
CA ARG A 33 -8.41 5.24 4.16
C ARG A 33 -8.09 5.66 5.61
N ASP A 34 -8.60 4.97 6.62
CA ASP A 34 -8.26 5.25 8.04
C ASP A 34 -7.15 4.32 8.56
N ALA A 35 -6.64 3.43 7.72
CA ALA A 35 -5.55 2.54 8.07
C ALA A 35 -4.20 3.28 7.95
N ASN A 36 -3.48 3.44 9.05
CA ASN A 36 -2.10 3.87 9.01
C ASN A 36 -1.23 2.69 8.55
N VAL A 37 -0.59 2.83 7.39
CA VAL A 37 0.32 1.83 6.82
C VAL A 37 1.76 2.27 7.07
N GLN A 38 2.52 1.42 7.76
CA GLN A 38 3.94 1.62 8.03
C GLN A 38 4.75 0.55 7.30
N CYS A 39 5.64 0.98 6.41
CA CYS A 39 6.53 0.10 5.66
C CYS A 39 7.94 0.20 6.24
N SER A 40 8.51 -0.94 6.64
CA SER A 40 9.88 -1.06 7.13
C SER A 40 10.68 -1.97 6.22
N SER A 41 11.90 -1.55 5.90
CA SER A 41 12.82 -2.23 4.99
C SER A 41 14.10 -2.60 5.71
N GLY A 42 14.71 -3.74 5.36
CA GLY A 42 16.06 -4.07 5.79
C GLY A 42 17.14 -3.68 4.80
N ASP A 43 18.39 -3.75 5.25
CA ASP A 43 19.57 -3.43 4.43
C ASP A 43 19.93 -4.55 3.44
N GLY A 44 20.61 -4.16 2.36
CA GLY A 44 21.31 -5.05 1.42
C GLY A 44 20.42 -5.89 0.50
N GLY A 45 21.03 -6.45 -0.56
CA GLY A 45 20.36 -7.30 -1.54
C GLY A 45 20.52 -8.80 -1.23
N PHE A 46 19.40 -9.48 -0.95
CA PHE A 46 19.26 -10.94 -1.03
C PHE A 46 19.34 -11.46 -2.48
N GLY A 47 19.03 -10.62 -3.47
CA GLY A 47 19.20 -10.92 -4.89
C GLY A 47 18.17 -11.90 -5.49
N ARG A 48 17.34 -12.56 -4.69
CA ARG A 48 16.30 -13.50 -5.14
C ARG A 48 14.96 -12.82 -5.42
N THR A 49 14.98 -11.77 -6.23
CA THR A 49 13.80 -10.93 -6.52
C THR A 49 12.62 -11.72 -7.10
N SER A 50 12.89 -12.68 -7.99
CA SER A 50 11.87 -13.53 -8.61
C SER A 50 11.20 -14.46 -7.60
N ASP A 51 11.97 -15.05 -6.69
CA ASP A 51 11.44 -15.93 -5.65
C ASP A 51 10.61 -15.14 -4.64
N LEU A 52 11.08 -13.97 -4.22
CA LEU A 52 10.31 -13.11 -3.31
C LEU A 52 9.00 -12.63 -3.93
N GLN A 53 9.02 -12.24 -5.21
CA GLN A 53 7.81 -11.81 -5.91
C GLN A 53 6.83 -12.97 -6.09
N LYS A 54 7.31 -14.16 -6.46
CA LYS A 54 6.47 -15.36 -6.55
C LYS A 54 5.80 -15.69 -5.22
N CYS A 55 6.56 -15.66 -4.12
CA CYS A 55 5.99 -15.88 -2.79
C CYS A 55 4.89 -14.86 -2.45
N LEU A 56 5.10 -13.59 -2.80
CA LEU A 56 4.07 -12.57 -2.60
C LEU A 56 2.83 -12.83 -3.48
N ASP A 57 3.01 -13.24 -4.73
CA ASP A 57 1.90 -13.53 -5.63
C ASP A 57 1.06 -14.72 -5.13
N ASP A 58 1.71 -15.74 -4.54
CA ASP A 58 1.01 -16.88 -3.91
C ASP A 58 0.17 -16.41 -2.69
N ILE A 59 0.69 -15.47 -1.89
CA ILE A 59 -0.04 -14.87 -0.76
C ILE A 59 -1.22 -14.03 -1.26
N VAL A 60 -1.03 -13.25 -2.32
CA VAL A 60 -2.08 -12.43 -2.94
C VAL A 60 -3.19 -13.31 -3.52
N ALA A 61 -2.83 -14.43 -4.14
CA ALA A 61 -3.80 -15.36 -4.71
C ALA A 61 -4.62 -16.10 -3.64
N ASN A 62 -3.99 -16.46 -2.52
CA ASN A 62 -4.61 -17.25 -1.45
C ASN A 62 -4.33 -16.65 -0.06
N PRO A 63 -4.89 -15.47 0.25
CA PRO A 63 -4.59 -14.75 1.48
C PRO A 63 -5.17 -15.49 2.69
N GLN A 64 -4.29 -15.91 3.59
CA GLN A 64 -4.64 -16.67 4.79
C GLN A 64 -3.77 -16.23 5.95
N TRP A 65 -4.36 -16.08 7.14
CA TRP A 65 -3.57 -15.82 8.34
C TRP A 65 -2.59 -16.96 8.56
N ASN A 66 -1.32 -16.61 8.65
CA ASN A 66 -0.24 -17.55 8.87
C ASN A 66 0.88 -16.83 9.62
N ASP A 67 1.09 -17.25 10.86
CA ASP A 67 2.09 -16.63 11.71
C ASP A 67 3.49 -16.73 11.09
N LYS A 68 3.83 -17.87 10.46
CA LYS A 68 5.14 -18.12 9.83
C LYS A 68 5.08 -19.21 8.75
N PHE A 69 5.68 -18.96 7.60
CA PHE A 69 5.95 -20.00 6.60
C PHE A 69 7.22 -19.71 5.79
N GLU A 70 7.86 -20.74 5.28
CA GLU A 70 9.08 -20.60 4.48
C GLU A 70 8.76 -20.51 2.99
N CYS A 71 9.25 -19.47 2.32
CA CYS A 71 9.13 -19.33 0.88
C CYS A 71 10.30 -18.50 0.33
N GLY A 72 10.88 -18.93 -0.80
CA GLY A 72 11.96 -18.19 -1.46
C GLY A 72 13.24 -18.03 -0.62
N GLY A 73 13.44 -18.86 0.41
CA GLY A 73 14.58 -18.76 1.34
C GLY A 73 14.43 -17.66 2.40
N ARG A 74 13.19 -17.28 2.69
CA ARG A 74 12.81 -16.35 3.76
C ARG A 74 11.62 -16.91 4.53
N THR A 75 11.56 -16.57 5.80
CA THR A 75 10.35 -16.73 6.61
C THR A 75 9.42 -15.57 6.29
N TRP A 76 8.23 -15.90 5.83
CA TRP A 76 7.12 -14.99 5.60
C TRP A 76 6.11 -15.08 6.73
N PHE A 77 5.33 -14.01 6.90
CA PHE A 77 4.30 -13.92 7.92
C PHE A 77 3.15 -13.05 7.43
N LEU A 78 1.93 -13.45 7.76
CA LEU A 78 0.71 -12.69 7.55
C LEU A 78 -0.17 -12.85 8.79
N GLY A 79 -0.27 -11.81 9.60
CA GLY A 79 -1.03 -11.86 10.85
C GLY A 79 -1.91 -10.64 11.03
N GLY A 80 -2.80 -10.73 12.01
CA GLY A 80 -3.65 -9.62 12.41
C GLY A 80 -4.33 -9.84 13.74
N ALA A 81 -4.76 -8.73 14.33
CA ALA A 81 -5.53 -8.65 15.56
C ALA A 81 -6.71 -7.71 15.33
N ASN A 82 -7.94 -8.21 15.46
CA ASN A 82 -9.17 -7.48 15.19
C ASN A 82 -9.23 -6.83 13.78
N TRP A 83 -8.49 -7.38 12.82
CA TRP A 83 -8.50 -6.93 11.42
C TRP A 83 -9.55 -7.70 10.61
N ASN A 84 -10.22 -7.01 9.68
CA ASN A 84 -11.36 -7.57 8.94
C ASN A 84 -11.06 -8.91 8.25
N SER A 85 -9.98 -8.98 7.47
CA SER A 85 -9.64 -10.19 6.73
C SER A 85 -8.16 -10.23 6.32
N PRO A 86 -7.60 -11.42 6.04
CA PRO A 86 -6.26 -11.55 5.47
C PRO A 86 -6.16 -10.84 4.12
N ALA A 87 -7.22 -10.90 3.30
CA ALA A 87 -7.26 -10.27 1.98
C ALA A 87 -7.12 -8.74 2.06
N ASP A 88 -7.82 -8.09 3.01
CA ASP A 88 -7.71 -6.64 3.21
C ASP A 88 -6.31 -6.24 3.68
N CYS A 89 -5.72 -7.05 4.57
CA CYS A 89 -4.35 -6.84 5.02
C CYS A 89 -3.34 -6.96 3.86
N VAL A 90 -3.46 -8.02 3.07
CA VAL A 90 -2.60 -8.22 1.90
C VAL A 90 -2.79 -7.10 0.89
N GLY A 91 -4.03 -6.68 0.63
CA GLY A 91 -4.35 -5.57 -0.28
C GLY A 91 -3.63 -4.27 0.11
N GLY A 92 -3.69 -3.88 1.38
CA GLY A 92 -3.00 -2.67 1.86
C GLY A 92 -1.48 -2.79 1.93
N CYS A 93 -0.94 -3.99 2.17
CA CYS A 93 0.50 -4.19 2.33
C CYS A 93 1.26 -4.55 1.05
N THR A 94 0.57 -5.03 0.01
CA THR A 94 1.21 -5.51 -1.24
C THR A 94 2.12 -4.48 -1.88
N PRO A 95 1.78 -3.17 -2.01
CA PRO A 95 2.67 -2.20 -2.63
C PRO A 95 4.02 -2.06 -1.90
N CYS A 96 4.00 -2.01 -0.57
CA CYS A 96 5.21 -1.98 0.27
C CYS A 96 6.06 -3.23 0.05
N ILE A 97 5.46 -4.41 0.19
CA ILE A 97 6.20 -5.67 0.14
C ILE A 97 6.71 -5.97 -1.27
N ARG A 98 5.90 -5.69 -2.30
CA ARG A 98 6.29 -5.86 -3.71
C ARG A 98 7.48 -4.97 -4.08
N GLY A 99 7.48 -3.71 -3.65
CA GLY A 99 8.60 -2.80 -3.88
C GLY A 99 9.90 -3.31 -3.26
N ASN A 100 9.85 -3.77 -2.01
CA ASN A 100 11.00 -4.34 -1.33
C ASN A 100 11.49 -5.65 -1.96
N ALA A 101 10.55 -6.52 -2.36
CA ALA A 101 10.85 -7.78 -3.04
C ALA A 101 11.50 -7.55 -4.41
N ALA A 102 11.04 -6.55 -5.17
CA ALA A 102 11.61 -6.17 -6.46
C ALA A 102 13.03 -5.59 -6.33
N LEU A 103 13.32 -4.89 -5.24
CA LEU A 103 14.68 -4.46 -4.87
C LEU A 103 15.55 -5.61 -4.32
N GLY A 104 14.94 -6.77 -4.07
CA GLY A 104 15.62 -7.95 -3.57
C GLY A 104 16.14 -7.75 -2.15
N LEU A 105 15.47 -6.93 -1.33
CA LEU A 105 15.94 -6.63 0.02
C LEU A 105 15.83 -7.85 0.93
N GLN A 106 16.68 -7.93 1.95
CA GLN A 106 16.73 -9.11 2.82
C GLN A 106 15.48 -9.31 3.68
N LYS A 107 14.76 -8.24 4.00
CA LYS A 107 13.55 -8.27 4.81
C LYS A 107 12.70 -7.05 4.51
N ALA A 108 11.39 -7.22 4.66
CA ALA A 108 10.42 -6.14 4.59
C ALA A 108 9.26 -6.46 5.54
N LYS A 109 8.67 -5.41 6.12
CA LYS A 109 7.50 -5.52 6.97
C LYS A 109 6.55 -4.38 6.67
N CYS A 110 5.29 -4.70 6.53
CA CYS A 110 4.20 -3.77 6.50
C CYS A 110 3.35 -3.99 7.75
N ASP A 111 3.12 -2.94 8.52
CA ASP A 111 2.17 -2.92 9.63
C ASP A 111 1.03 -1.96 9.24
N GLN A 112 -0.22 -2.43 9.34
CA GLN A 112 -1.40 -1.60 9.22
C GLN A 112 -2.09 -1.49 10.57
N SER A 113 -2.61 -0.31 10.90
CA SER A 113 -3.45 -0.11 12.09
C SER A 113 -4.66 0.77 11.78
N ALA A 114 -5.81 0.45 12.35
CA ALA A 114 -7.07 1.14 12.12
C ALA A 114 -7.91 1.23 13.41
N GLY A 115 -8.88 2.15 13.41
CA GLY A 115 -9.74 2.42 14.56
C GLY A 115 -9.06 3.27 15.64
N PRO A 116 -9.82 3.67 16.68
CA PRO A 116 -9.29 4.51 17.76
C PRO A 116 -8.09 3.81 18.43
N THR A 117 -6.95 4.51 18.51
CA THR A 117 -5.69 4.01 19.11
C THR A 117 -5.05 2.79 18.44
N GLY A 118 -5.48 2.38 17.24
CA GLY A 118 -4.95 1.18 16.56
C GLY A 118 -5.47 -0.14 17.13
N ALA A 119 -6.75 -0.18 17.53
CA ALA A 119 -7.42 -1.37 18.06
C ALA A 119 -7.47 -2.55 17.07
N ALA A 120 -7.46 -2.26 15.77
CA ALA A 120 -7.28 -3.24 14.72
C ALA A 120 -5.86 -3.11 14.15
N ARG A 121 -5.15 -4.24 14.01
CA ARG A 121 -3.80 -4.28 13.44
C ARG A 121 -3.65 -5.45 12.49
N CYS A 122 -2.87 -5.29 11.45
CA CYS A 122 -2.41 -6.40 10.63
C CYS A 122 -0.95 -6.21 10.23
N TRP A 123 -0.27 -7.30 9.90
CA TRP A 123 1.11 -7.27 9.48
C TRP A 123 1.39 -8.32 8.42
N LEU A 124 2.15 -7.92 7.40
CA LEU A 124 2.65 -8.78 6.33
C LEU A 124 4.14 -8.52 6.16
N GLY A 125 4.93 -9.56 5.92
CA GLY A 125 6.33 -9.36 5.60
C GLY A 125 7.13 -10.64 5.46
N TYR A 126 8.44 -10.45 5.31
CA TYR A 126 9.41 -11.52 5.17
C TYR A 126 10.77 -11.13 5.78
N GLY A 127 11.57 -12.12 6.16
CA GLY A 127 12.92 -11.93 6.69
C GLY A 127 13.67 -13.24 6.93
N ALA A 128 14.95 -13.15 7.31
CA ALA A 128 15.73 -14.32 7.73
C ALA A 128 15.26 -14.88 9.09
N THR A 129 14.75 -13.98 9.94
CA THR A 129 13.98 -14.29 11.14
C THR A 129 12.83 -13.29 11.23
N VAL A 130 11.76 -13.70 11.90
CA VAL A 130 10.61 -12.83 12.15
C VAL A 130 11.02 -11.76 13.18
N TRP A 131 10.63 -10.52 12.93
CA TRP A 131 10.99 -9.34 13.73
C TRP A 131 10.50 -9.40 15.17
#